data_AF-A0A6M3MFS0-F1
#
_entry.id   AF-A0A6M3MFS0-F1
#
_cell.length_a   1.000
_cell.length_b   1.000
_cell.length_c   1.000
_cell.angle_alpha   90.00
_cell.angle_beta   90.00
_cell.angle_gamma   90.00
#
_symmetry.space_group_name_H-M   'P 1'
#
loop_
_entity.id
_entity.type
_entity.pdbx_description
1 polymer ?
#
loop_
_entity_poly.entity_id
_entity_poly.type
_entity_poly.pdbx_seq_one_letter_code
_entity_poly.pdbx_strand_id
1 'polypeptide(L)'
;MVLTSHNKTQLKRAYKDLHNWRKTILKSFREVNGTTYSHHQAKGVKEAIKKDMDLLSHIDPLLEALNILIGTPLPTEIPEVKVNIWPGEVTVQGDFRVSE
;
A
#
# COMPACT_ATOMS: atom_id res chain seq x y z
N MET A 1 -13.73 26.12 -8.27
CA MET A 1 -13.46 26.25 -6.81
C MET A 1 -12.02 26.71 -6.63
N VAL A 2 -11.77 27.87 -6.00
CA VAL A 2 -10.40 28.37 -5.77
C VAL A 2 -9.92 27.88 -4.41
N LEU A 3 -8.90 27.02 -4.38
CA LEU A 3 -8.28 26.58 -3.14
C LEU A 3 -7.45 27.71 -2.52
N THR A 4 -7.76 28.07 -1.26
CA THR A 4 -6.96 29.02 -0.48
C THR A 4 -5.56 28.46 -0.19
N SER A 5 -4.59 29.32 0.08
CA SER A 5 -3.22 28.92 0.47
C SER A 5 -3.20 28.00 1.69
N HIS A 6 -4.09 28.23 2.65
CA HIS A 6 -4.29 27.39 3.82
C HIS A 6 -4.77 25.98 3.45
N ASN A 7 -5.81 25.89 2.61
CA ASN A 7 -6.37 24.60 2.17
C ASN A 7 -5.34 23.80 1.36
N LYS A 8 -4.58 24.45 0.47
CA LYS A 8 -3.48 23.79 -0.26
C LYS A 8 -2.41 23.22 0.68
N THR A 9 -2.11 23.92 1.78
CA THR A 9 -1.12 23.46 2.77
C THR A 9 -1.63 22.24 3.53
N GLN A 10 -2.90 22.24 3.94
CA GLN A 10 -3.51 21.09 4.60
C GLN A 10 -3.58 19.87 3.67
N LEU A 11 -3.98 20.05 2.42
CA LEU A 11 -4.02 18.97 1.43
C LEU A 11 -2.64 18.38 1.15
N LYS A 12 -1.58 19.21 1.08
CA LYS A 12 -0.20 18.73 0.97
C LYS A 12 0.25 17.91 2.18
N ARG A 13 -0.19 18.27 3.39
CA ARG A 13 0.09 17.47 4.60
C ARG A 13 -0.63 16.12 4.54
N ALA A 14 -1.93 16.12 4.26
CA ALA A 14 -2.71 14.90 4.09
C ALA A 14 -2.10 13.97 3.02
N TYR A 15 -1.68 14.54 1.88
CA TYR A 15 -0.97 13.80 0.84
C TYR A 15 0.31 13.15 1.38
N LYS A 16 1.13 13.90 2.11
CA LYS A 16 2.37 13.37 2.70
C LYS A 16 2.11 12.24 3.69
N ASP A 17 1.08 12.37 4.51
CA ASP A 17 0.72 11.37 5.53
C ASP A 17 0.23 10.08 4.88
N LEU A 18 -0.71 10.18 3.92
CA LEU A 18 -1.20 9.04 3.14
C LEU A 18 -0.06 8.36 2.37
N HIS A 19 0.83 9.14 1.76
CA HIS A 19 1.97 8.62 1.04
C HIS A 19 2.98 7.91 1.97
N ASN A 20 3.15 8.38 3.20
CA ASN A 20 3.99 7.71 4.20
C ASN A 20 3.36 6.39 4.69
N TRP A 21 2.04 6.35 4.90
CA TRP A 21 1.34 5.10 5.23
C TRP A 21 1.46 4.09 4.09
N ARG A 22 1.21 4.52 2.85
CA ARG A 22 1.43 3.72 1.66
C ARG A 22 2.84 3.12 1.63
N LYS A 23 3.87 3.96 1.79
CA LYS A 23 5.27 3.51 1.84
C LYS A 23 5.54 2.49 2.95
N THR A 24 4.94 2.68 4.12
CA THR A 24 5.10 1.77 5.25
C THR A 24 4.51 0.40 4.94
N ILE A 25 3.31 0.37 4.36
CA ILE A 25 2.65 -0.87 3.93
C ILE A 25 3.48 -1.57 2.84
N LEU A 26 3.97 -0.83 1.84
CA LEU A 26 4.83 -1.40 0.79
C LEU A 26 6.13 -1.97 1.35
N LYS A 27 6.73 -1.31 2.33
CA LYS A 27 7.92 -1.81 3.02
C LYS A 27 7.62 -3.12 3.76
N SER A 28 6.49 -3.20 4.47
CA SER A 28 6.00 -4.42 5.10
C SER A 28 5.88 -5.56 4.07
N PHE A 29 5.27 -5.30 2.92
CA PHE A 29 5.17 -6.30 1.85
C PHE A 29 6.52 -6.75 1.30
N ARG A 30 7.49 -5.85 1.13
CA ARG A 30 8.84 -6.21 0.70
C ARG A 30 9.57 -7.07 1.72
N GLU A 31 9.37 -6.82 3.01
CA GLU A 31 9.99 -7.58 4.10
C GLU A 31 9.42 -8.99 4.20
N VAL A 32 8.12 -9.17 3.98
CA VAL A 32 7.49 -10.51 4.00
C VAL A 32 7.64 -11.26 2.67
N ASN A 33 8.04 -10.57 1.59
CA ASN A 33 8.23 -11.19 0.28
C ASN A 33 9.31 -12.27 0.32
N GLY A 34 9.01 -13.45 -0.22
CA GLY A 34 9.90 -14.61 -0.19
C GLY A 34 10.02 -15.28 1.17
N THR A 35 9.30 -14.80 2.19
CA THR A 35 9.31 -15.43 3.52
C THR A 35 8.33 -16.61 3.55
N THR A 36 8.80 -17.73 4.09
CA THR A 36 7.99 -18.92 4.34
C THR A 36 7.58 -18.96 5.80
N TYR A 37 6.28 -19.10 6.04
CA TYR A 37 5.71 -19.20 7.38
C TYR A 37 5.17 -20.59 7.65
N SER A 38 5.34 -21.06 8.89
CA SER A 38 4.71 -22.29 9.36
C SER A 38 3.19 -22.18 9.34
N HIS A 39 2.49 -23.32 9.26
CA HIS A 39 1.01 -23.36 9.19
C HIS A 39 0.29 -22.53 10.28
N HIS A 40 0.83 -22.49 11.51
CA HIS A 40 0.24 -21.72 12.60
C HIS A 40 0.44 -20.20 12.41
N GLN A 41 1.58 -19.77 11.87
CA GLN A 41 1.89 -18.36 11.62
C GLN A 41 1.21 -17.84 10.34
N ALA A 42 0.97 -18.73 9.37
CA ALA A 42 0.36 -18.44 8.09
C ALA A 42 -1.00 -17.72 8.20
N LYS A 43 -1.84 -18.10 9.18
CA LYS A 43 -3.15 -17.46 9.38
C LYS A 43 -3.01 -15.98 9.73
N GLY A 44 -2.12 -15.66 10.69
CA GLY A 44 -1.87 -14.28 11.11
C GLY A 44 -1.27 -13.43 9.99
N VAL A 45 -0.32 -13.98 9.24
CA VAL A 45 0.29 -13.30 8.09
C VAL A 45 -0.73 -13.04 6.99
N LYS A 46 -1.59 -14.01 6.68
CA LYS A 46 -2.65 -13.84 5.67
C LYS A 46 -3.65 -12.74 6.07
N GLU A 47 -4.04 -12.69 7.35
CA GLU A 47 -4.94 -11.65 7.85
C GLU A 47 -4.27 -10.26 7.83
N ALA A 48 -2.99 -10.17 8.18
CA ALA A 48 -2.22 -8.92 8.10
C ALA A 48 -2.12 -8.42 6.64
N ILE A 49 -1.70 -9.29 5.71
CA ILE A 49 -1.60 -8.94 4.28
C ILE A 49 -2.96 -8.49 3.73
N LYS A 50 -4.04 -9.17 4.09
CA LYS A 50 -5.38 -8.80 3.65
C LYS A 50 -5.75 -7.40 4.14
N LYS A 51 -5.48 -7.07 5.41
CA LYS A 51 -5.74 -5.74 5.98
C LYS A 51 -4.90 -4.66 5.30
N ASP A 52 -3.63 -4.95 5.05
CA ASP A 52 -2.72 -4.02 4.37
C ASP A 52 -3.16 -3.74 2.92
N MET A 53 -3.62 -4.76 2.19
CA MET A 53 -4.19 -4.60 0.85
C MET A 53 -5.51 -3.81 0.87
N ASP A 54 -6.38 -4.07 1.86
CA ASP A 54 -7.63 -3.33 2.06
C ASP A 54 -7.37 -1.85 2.32
N LEU A 55 -6.39 -1.53 3.19
CA LEU A 55 -5.95 -0.16 3.43
C LEU A 55 -5.40 0.52 2.17
N LEU A 56 -4.58 -0.17 1.38
CA LEU A 56 -4.08 0.37 0.10
C LEU A 56 -5.23 0.68 -0.87
N SER A 57 -6.27 -0.15 -0.91
CA SER A 57 -7.44 0.07 -1.78
C SER A 57 -8.18 1.38 -1.48
N HIS A 58 -8.06 1.89 -0.26
CA HIS A 58 -8.60 3.19 0.16
C HIS A 58 -7.59 4.33 0.02
N ILE A 59 -6.31 4.08 0.29
CA ILE A 59 -5.25 5.10 0.24
C ILE A 59 -4.95 5.54 -1.20
N ASP A 60 -4.88 4.60 -2.14
CA ASP A 60 -4.48 4.89 -3.51
C ASP A 60 -5.45 5.85 -4.23
N PRO A 61 -6.79 5.66 -4.20
CA PRO A 61 -7.74 6.62 -4.76
C PRO A 61 -7.70 7.99 -4.07
N LEU A 62 -7.43 8.04 -2.76
CA LEU A 62 -7.30 9.31 -2.04
C LEU A 62 -6.04 10.07 -2.47
N LEU A 63 -4.92 9.38 -2.69
CA LEU A 63 -3.70 9.98 -3.21
C LEU A 63 -3.88 10.47 -4.66
N GLU A 64 -4.61 9.73 -5.49
CA GLU A 64 -4.97 10.16 -6.84
C GLU A 64 -5.83 11.42 -6.84
N ALA A 65 -6.90 11.43 -6.03
CA ALA A 65 -7.75 12.60 -5.88
C ALA A 65 -6.98 13.82 -5.36
N LEU A 66 -6.10 13.63 -4.38
CA LEU A 66 -5.24 14.69 -3.87
C LEU A 66 -4.25 15.18 -4.94
N ASN A 67 -3.64 14.30 -5.73
CA ASN A 67 -2.78 14.69 -6.86
C ASN A 67 -3.53 15.62 -7.81
N ILE A 68 -4.73 15.24 -8.26
CA ILE A 68 -5.54 16.06 -9.19
C ILE A 68 -5.77 17.47 -8.62
N LEU A 69 -5.96 17.58 -7.30
CA LEU A 69 -6.24 18.85 -6.63
C LEU A 69 -5.00 19.74 -6.41
N ILE A 70 -3.82 19.16 -6.17
CA ILE A 70 -2.61 19.91 -5.75
C ILE A 70 -1.41 19.78 -6.71
N GLY A 71 -1.52 18.97 -7.76
CA GLY A 71 -0.51 18.75 -8.80
C GLY A 71 0.75 18.02 -8.33
N THR A 72 0.60 16.95 -7.53
CA THR A 72 1.73 16.18 -6.97
C THR A 72 1.83 14.80 -7.60
N PRO A 73 3.01 14.35 -8.07
CA PRO A 73 3.13 13.12 -8.84
C PRO A 73 2.55 11.91 -8.11
N LEU A 74 1.69 11.15 -8.80
CA LEU A 74 1.15 9.88 -8.31
C LEU A 74 2.29 8.92 -8.00
N PRO A 75 2.20 8.16 -6.89
CA PRO A 75 3.08 7.02 -6.71
C PRO A 75 2.71 5.94 -7.75
N THR A 76 3.68 5.54 -8.57
CA THR A 76 3.48 4.64 -9.72
C THR A 76 3.58 3.15 -9.39
N GLU A 77 4.07 2.78 -8.20
CA GLU A 77 4.26 1.36 -7.85
C GLU A 77 3.00 0.78 -7.20
N ILE A 78 2.33 -0.19 -7.83
CA ILE A 78 1.25 -0.97 -7.21
C ILE A 78 1.80 -2.36 -6.86
N PRO A 79 1.69 -2.79 -5.58
CA PRO A 79 2.13 -4.13 -5.18
C PRO A 79 1.08 -5.17 -5.62
N GLU A 80 1.51 -6.17 -6.39
CA GLU A 80 0.76 -7.40 -6.60
C GLU A 80 1.29 -8.46 -5.63
N VAL A 81 0.57 -8.73 -4.54
CA VAL A 81 0.96 -9.77 -3.58
C VAL A 81 0.15 -11.05 -3.83
N LYS A 82 0.83 -12.14 -4.20
CA LYS A 82 0.30 -13.50 -4.27
C LYS A 82 0.71 -14.27 -3.03
N VAL A 83 -0.26 -14.88 -2.35
CA VAL A 83 0.01 -15.75 -1.20
C VAL A 83 -0.24 -17.19 -1.65
N ASN A 84 0.83 -17.99 -1.75
CA ASN A 84 0.75 -19.40 -2.09
C ASN A 84 0.65 -20.23 -0.82
N ILE A 85 -0.33 -21.14 -0.77
CA ILE A 85 -0.58 -22.00 0.38
C ILE A 85 -0.27 -23.44 -0.02
N TRP A 86 0.75 -24.02 0.62
CA TRP A 86 1.13 -25.42 0.46
C TRP A 86 0.73 -26.22 1.71
N PRO A 87 0.65 -27.56 1.65
CA PRO A 87 0.42 -28.38 2.83
C PRO A 87 1.56 -28.18 3.85
N GLY A 88 1.29 -27.43 4.92
CA GLY A 88 2.25 -27.17 6.01
C GLY A 88 2.95 -25.81 5.98
N GLU A 89 2.93 -25.09 4.85
CA GLU A 89 3.69 -23.85 4.65
C GLU A 89 2.90 -22.79 3.86
N VAL A 90 3.16 -21.52 4.14
CA VAL A 90 2.67 -20.40 3.33
C VAL A 90 3.84 -19.55 2.88
N THR A 91 3.90 -19.30 1.57
CA THR A 91 4.91 -18.43 0.96
C THR A 91 4.22 -17.18 0.42
N VAL A 92 4.73 -16.03 0.81
CA VAL A 92 4.28 -14.74 0.28
C VAL A 92 5.17 -14.35 -0.88
N GLN A 93 4.60 -14.10 -2.05
CA GLN A 93 5.29 -13.60 -3.23
C GLN A 93 4.70 -12.25 -3.62
N GLY A 94 5.46 -11.17 -3.43
CA GLY A 94 5.14 -9.83 -3.91
C GLY A 94 5.86 -9.56 -5.23
N ASP A 95 5.11 -9.20 -6.25
CA ASP A 95 5.59 -8.60 -7.50
C ASP A 95 5.24 -7.10 -7.47
N PHE A 96 6.19 -6.22 -7.77
CA PHE A 96 5.95 -4.78 -7.73
C PHE A 96 5.95 -4.26 -9.16
N ARG A 97 4.77 -3.92 -9.67
CA ARG A 97 4.63 -3.36 -11.02
C ARG A 97 4.55 -1.85 -10.94
N VAL A 98 5.26 -1.21 -11.88
CA VAL A 98 5.06 0.21 -12.17
C VAL A 98 3.81 0.27 -13.06
N SER A 99 2.76 0.95 -12.63
CA SER A 99 1.67 1.30 -13.54
C SER A 99 2.23 2.27 -14.59
N GLU A 100 2.27 1.82 -15.84
CA GLU A 100 2.55 2.63 -17.03
C GLU A 100 1.42 3.66 -17.27
#